data_AF-A0A2V8VH50-F1
#
_entry.id   AF-A0A2V8VH50-F1
#
_cell.length_a   1.000
_cell.length_b   1.000
_cell.length_c   1.000
_cell.angle_alpha   90.00
_cell.angle_beta   90.00
_cell.angle_gamma   90.00
#
_symmetry.space_group_name_H-M   'P 1'
#
loop_
_entity.id
_entity.type
_entity.pdbx_description
1 polymer ?
#
loop_
_entity_poly.entity_id
_entity_poly.type
_entity_poly.pdbx_seq_one_letter_code
_entity_poly.pdbx_strand_id
1 'polypeptide(L)'
;MGRSAFFRRAIFAASMFAILPGALRAQESAIEEAGLACPSQSVSALCVESESLLRVDFPGRKNWRNVETGAVLEGRLSLPLYAGEQSVAPAGSAIRVTVNSAEKIRGNLGFWRKTGRAMVRAFNPLETSRPAEYRVELSATELLLPTGEALPLDARVLRASSGVMVKPKAKSLQAAGAKGESRKASGTLLMALRREALLSVPAKPNATLVVAAGEQRMARAYLLTEMRASLNHEGDKFQAQLAEPVRIAGRVLAPGSTVEGTVVRSVAPRMLSRAGRLYLRVDRIVPAEGEPLRVTGSLSTAEADAQAAFALDEEGTLNGRKPGIVNGLVDLGYSYFLGKISDDISETPIRAIGATMSDAAVANAARYVGLGTSLAFLLTRPGRDVYLPKYALIEVELGRAGETPSNQKQDGIGAGKLSGGEARITRE
;
A
#
# COMPACT_ATOMS: atom_id res chain seq x y z
N MET A 1 27.34 57.94 7.57
CA MET A 1 27.70 57.47 8.93
C MET A 1 27.41 55.98 8.98
N GLY A 2 28.32 55.02 8.84
CA GLY A 2 29.70 54.96 9.28
C GLY A 2 29.78 53.98 10.44
N ARG A 3 30.27 52.75 10.21
CA ARG A 3 31.22 52.02 11.09
C ARG A 3 31.53 50.61 10.58
N SER A 4 32.77 50.52 10.11
CA SER A 4 33.68 49.37 10.02
C SER A 4 33.97 48.70 11.37
N ALA A 5 34.27 47.40 11.38
CA ALA A 5 35.38 46.76 12.10
C ALA A 5 35.40 45.24 11.75
N PHE A 6 36.40 44.72 11.03
CA PHE A 6 37.70 44.23 11.53
C PHE A 6 37.60 42.99 12.44
N PHE A 7 38.03 41.84 11.93
CA PHE A 7 39.01 41.01 12.65
C PHE A 7 39.87 40.21 11.66
N ARG A 8 41.19 40.37 11.78
CA ARG A 8 42.25 39.68 11.05
C ARG A 8 42.88 38.61 11.95
N ARG A 9 43.63 37.72 11.29
CA ARG A 9 44.83 36.94 11.72
C ARG A 9 44.58 35.50 12.17
N ALA A 10 45.48 34.53 11.96
CA ALA A 10 46.60 34.30 11.05
C ALA A 10 47.26 32.94 11.47
N ILE A 11 48.14 32.41 10.60
CA ILE A 11 49.39 31.65 10.90
C ILE A 11 49.36 30.11 10.99
N PHE A 12 50.06 29.52 10.00
CA PHE A 12 51.04 28.41 9.97
C PHE A 12 50.86 27.14 10.81
N ALA A 13 51.01 25.99 10.14
CA ALA A 13 52.16 25.09 10.37
C ALA A 13 52.35 24.12 9.19
N ALA A 14 53.52 24.17 8.58
CA ALA A 14 54.06 23.16 7.69
C ALA A 14 54.92 22.18 8.51
N SER A 15 54.88 20.88 8.18
CA SER A 15 56.01 19.98 8.48
C SER A 15 56.13 18.86 7.45
N MET A 16 57.26 18.89 6.76
CA MET A 16 57.88 17.82 5.98
C MET A 16 58.45 16.73 6.91
N PHE A 17 58.61 15.52 6.35
CA PHE A 17 59.72 14.52 6.45
C PHE A 17 59.06 13.13 6.33
N ALA A 18 59.58 12.09 5.68
CA ALA A 18 60.84 11.81 5.00
C ALA A 18 60.59 10.60 4.07
N ILE A 19 61.33 10.56 2.96
CA ILE A 19 61.50 9.42 2.05
C ILE A 19 62.55 8.48 2.66
N LEU A 20 62.34 7.16 2.57
CA LEU A 20 63.40 6.15 2.73
C LEU A 20 63.23 5.03 1.68
N PRO A 21 64.22 4.79 0.80
CA PRO A 21 64.34 3.59 -0.01
C PRO A 21 65.49 2.70 0.51
N GLY A 22 65.41 1.37 0.32
CA GLY A 22 66.62 0.55 0.26
C GLY A 22 66.53 -0.90 0.77
N ALA A 23 67.06 -1.79 -0.08
CA ALA A 23 67.63 -3.12 0.18
C ALA A 23 66.66 -4.27 0.51
N LEU A 24 66.21 -5.08 -0.45
CA LEU A 24 66.95 -6.17 -1.14
C LEU A 24 67.64 -7.14 -0.15
N ARG A 25 66.95 -8.25 0.16
CA ARG A 25 67.61 -9.50 0.52
C ARG A 25 66.93 -10.64 -0.22
N ALA A 26 67.66 -11.18 -1.18
CA ALA A 26 67.39 -12.44 -1.82
C ALA A 26 67.45 -13.56 -0.78
N GLN A 27 66.46 -14.45 -0.80
CA GLN A 27 66.63 -15.80 -0.29
C GLN A 27 65.86 -16.73 -1.23
N GLU A 28 66.64 -17.47 -1.99
CA GLU A 28 66.25 -18.47 -2.96
C GLU A 28 66.37 -19.86 -2.31
N SER A 29 65.55 -20.80 -2.79
CA SER A 29 65.56 -22.26 -2.55
C SER A 29 65.12 -22.75 -1.16
N ALA A 30 64.30 -23.80 -0.98
CA ALA A 30 63.54 -24.66 -1.88
C ALA A 30 62.64 -25.59 -1.01
N ILE A 31 61.61 -26.16 -1.64
CA ILE A 31 60.90 -27.42 -1.27
C ILE A 31 60.02 -27.38 -0.02
N GLU A 32 58.70 -27.34 -0.21
CA GLU A 32 57.84 -28.48 0.19
C GLU A 32 56.48 -28.43 -0.55
N GLU A 33 56.25 -29.41 -1.42
CA GLU A 33 54.96 -29.76 -2.00
C GLU A 33 54.00 -30.19 -0.87
N ALA A 34 53.16 -29.27 -0.41
CA ALA A 34 51.90 -29.61 0.24
C ALA A 34 50.78 -29.14 -0.69
N GLY A 35 50.06 -30.10 -1.26
CA GLY A 35 48.92 -29.88 -2.14
C GLY A 35 47.84 -29.03 -1.47
N LEU A 36 47.95 -27.71 -1.64
CA LEU A 36 46.86 -26.77 -1.44
C LEU A 36 45.98 -26.87 -2.69
N ALA A 37 45.01 -27.77 -2.64
CA ALA A 37 43.80 -27.60 -3.41
C ALA A 37 43.19 -26.25 -2.97
N CYS A 38 43.47 -25.18 -3.73
CA CYS A 38 42.69 -23.95 -3.65
C CYS A 38 41.22 -24.37 -3.75
N PRO A 39 40.37 -24.12 -2.73
CA PRO A 39 38.95 -24.14 -2.99
C PRO A 39 38.71 -22.97 -3.93
N SER A 40 38.62 -23.25 -5.22
CA SER A 40 38.10 -22.32 -6.21
C SER A 40 36.66 -22.01 -5.79
N GLN A 41 36.50 -21.01 -4.94
CA GLN A 41 35.21 -20.47 -4.56
C GLN A 41 34.63 -19.88 -5.84
N SER A 42 33.79 -20.66 -6.50
CA SER A 42 33.11 -20.29 -7.74
C SER A 42 32.10 -19.19 -7.41
N VAL A 43 32.54 -17.93 -7.38
CA VAL A 43 31.66 -16.77 -7.26
C VAL A 43 30.70 -16.82 -8.46
N SER A 44 29.44 -17.16 -8.18
CA SER A 44 28.40 -17.15 -9.21
C SER A 44 27.84 -15.74 -9.25
N ALA A 45 28.02 -15.05 -10.37
CA ALA A 45 27.39 -13.77 -10.60
C ALA A 45 25.89 -14.01 -10.83
N LEU A 46 25.05 -13.50 -9.93
CA LEU A 46 23.60 -13.49 -10.10
C LEU A 46 23.18 -12.15 -10.69
N CYS A 47 22.38 -12.18 -11.76
CA CYS A 47 21.83 -10.97 -12.36
C CYS A 47 20.42 -10.73 -11.81
N VAL A 48 20.17 -9.54 -11.26
CA VAL A 48 18.82 -9.09 -10.93
C VAL A 48 18.29 -8.29 -12.11
N GLU A 49 17.12 -8.70 -12.61
CA GLU A 49 16.48 -8.11 -13.78
C GLU A 49 16.11 -6.64 -13.57
N SER A 50 16.16 -5.86 -14.65
CA SER A 50 15.61 -4.50 -14.67
C SER A 50 14.11 -4.50 -14.34
N GLU A 51 13.61 -3.40 -13.78
CA GLU A 51 12.22 -3.26 -13.30
C GLU A 51 11.81 -4.16 -12.11
N SER A 52 12.75 -4.91 -11.53
CA SER A 52 12.53 -5.59 -10.25
C SER A 52 12.09 -4.60 -9.17
N LEU A 53 11.02 -4.93 -8.46
CA LEU A 53 10.40 -4.06 -7.46
C LEU A 53 10.98 -4.30 -6.06
N LEU A 54 11.51 -3.24 -5.43
CA LEU A 54 12.04 -3.26 -4.06
C LEU A 54 11.14 -2.46 -3.14
N ARG A 55 10.61 -3.11 -2.11
CA ARG A 55 9.82 -2.46 -1.07
C ARG A 55 10.64 -2.32 0.21
N VAL A 56 10.83 -1.07 0.62
CA VAL A 56 11.62 -0.68 1.78
C VAL A 56 10.71 -0.13 2.85
N ASP A 57 10.81 -0.70 4.06
CA ASP A 57 10.13 -0.19 5.24
C ASP A 57 11.11 0.60 6.11
N PHE A 58 10.69 1.79 6.49
CA PHE A 58 11.41 2.68 7.41
C PHE A 58 10.80 2.57 8.80
N PRO A 59 11.62 2.61 9.86
CA PRO A 59 11.13 2.57 11.22
C PRO A 59 10.27 3.81 11.52
N GLY A 60 9.07 3.56 12.02
CA GLY A 60 8.12 4.61 12.41
C GLY A 60 7.39 5.28 11.25
N ARG A 61 6.53 6.25 11.59
CA ARG A 61 5.74 6.99 10.59
C ARG A 61 6.59 8.08 9.95
N LYS A 62 7.01 7.88 8.70
CA LYS A 62 7.74 8.90 7.95
C LYS A 62 6.79 9.93 7.36
N ASN A 63 7.02 11.21 7.67
CA ASN A 63 6.34 12.31 7.00
C ASN A 63 7.19 12.77 5.81
N TRP A 64 6.88 12.24 4.62
CA TRP A 64 7.58 12.55 3.37
C TRP A 64 7.60 14.04 3.01
N ARG A 65 6.67 14.85 3.55
CA ARG A 65 6.65 16.30 3.36
C ARG A 65 7.84 17.03 4.00
N ASN A 66 8.39 16.46 5.07
CA ASN A 66 9.41 17.10 5.91
C ASN A 66 10.78 16.44 5.73
N VAL A 67 10.97 15.65 4.66
CA VAL A 67 12.27 15.06 4.36
C VAL A 67 13.12 16.11 3.68
N GLU A 68 14.28 16.42 4.26
CA GLU A 68 15.23 17.38 3.70
C GLU A 68 15.93 16.81 2.46
N THR A 69 16.26 17.69 1.52
CA THR A 69 17.12 17.35 0.38
C THR A 69 18.50 16.96 0.88
N GLY A 70 19.03 15.84 0.39
CA GLY A 70 20.28 15.23 0.83
C GLY A 70 20.14 14.33 2.06
N ALA A 71 18.95 14.19 2.64
CA ALA A 71 18.76 13.32 3.79
C ALA A 71 19.02 11.86 3.43
N VAL A 72 19.90 11.21 4.19
CA VAL A 72 20.15 9.77 4.13
C VAL A 72 19.15 9.07 5.03
N LEU A 73 18.33 8.20 4.45
CA LEU A 73 17.34 7.40 5.13
C LEU A 73 17.79 5.94 5.15
N GLU A 74 17.83 5.35 6.34
CA GLU A 74 18.09 3.93 6.50
C GLU A 74 16.77 3.18 6.70
N GLY A 75 16.53 2.20 5.83
CA GLY A 75 15.37 1.33 5.87
C GLY A 75 15.76 -0.14 5.77
N ARG A 76 14.76 -1.01 5.73
CA ARG A 76 14.96 -2.45 5.56
C ARG A 76 14.08 -2.98 4.43
N LEU A 77 14.60 -3.93 3.67
CA LEU A 77 13.80 -4.66 2.70
C LEU A 77 12.66 -5.39 3.41
N SER A 78 11.44 -5.19 2.94
CA SER A 78 10.24 -5.85 3.47
C SER A 78 10.05 -7.25 2.89
N LEU A 79 10.42 -7.42 1.62
CA LEU A 79 10.42 -8.68 0.88
C LEU A 79 11.85 -8.98 0.42
N PRO A 80 12.22 -10.26 0.23
CA PRO A 80 13.52 -10.61 -0.33
C PRO A 80 13.67 -10.10 -1.77
N LEU A 81 14.89 -9.79 -2.16
CA LEU A 81 15.25 -9.50 -3.54
C LEU A 81 15.70 -10.79 -4.21
N TYR A 82 15.11 -11.11 -5.36
CA TYR A 82 15.36 -12.35 -6.08
C TYR A 82 16.11 -12.11 -7.41
N ALA A 83 16.96 -13.06 -7.77
CA ALA A 83 17.51 -13.26 -9.11
C ALA A 83 17.05 -14.64 -9.59
N GLY A 84 16.04 -14.68 -10.45
CA GLY A 84 15.34 -15.92 -10.78
C GLY A 84 14.71 -16.57 -9.55
N GLU A 85 15.12 -17.79 -9.22
CA GLU A 85 14.64 -18.53 -8.03
C GLU A 85 15.47 -18.26 -6.77
N GLN A 86 16.62 -17.59 -6.87
CA GLN A 86 17.54 -17.41 -5.76
C GLN A 86 17.34 -16.06 -5.08
N SER A 87 17.20 -16.07 -3.75
CA SER A 87 17.19 -14.85 -2.94
C SER A 87 18.60 -14.28 -2.85
N VAL A 88 18.82 -13.13 -3.47
CA VAL A 88 20.09 -12.41 -3.44
C VAL A 88 20.25 -11.59 -2.16
N ALA A 89 19.17 -10.93 -1.73
CA ALA A 89 19.15 -10.22 -0.46
C ALA A 89 17.90 -10.62 0.34
N PRO A 90 18.07 -11.18 1.55
CA PRO A 90 16.92 -11.61 2.35
C PRO A 90 16.05 -10.43 2.78
N ALA A 91 14.80 -10.71 3.13
CA ALA A 91 13.97 -9.74 3.83
C ALA A 91 14.67 -9.29 5.12
N GLY A 92 14.61 -7.99 5.41
CA GLY A 92 15.29 -7.36 6.53
C GLY A 92 16.66 -6.79 6.21
N SER A 93 17.25 -7.06 5.03
CA SER A 93 18.50 -6.43 4.58
C SER A 93 18.40 -4.91 4.64
N ALA A 94 19.44 -4.27 5.18
CA ALA A 94 19.47 -2.83 5.34
C ALA A 94 19.72 -2.13 4.01
N ILE A 95 19.04 -1.02 3.78
CA ILE A 95 19.19 -0.22 2.56
C ILE A 95 19.27 1.25 2.95
N ARG A 96 20.25 1.94 2.41
CA ARG A 96 20.46 3.37 2.58
C ARG A 96 20.00 4.08 1.32
N VAL A 97 19.17 5.09 1.50
CA VAL A 97 18.56 5.84 0.42
C VAL A 97 18.82 7.33 0.66
N THR A 98 19.48 7.98 -0.28
CA THR A 98 19.70 9.43 -0.22
C THR A 98 18.64 10.13 -1.04
N VAL A 99 17.84 10.97 -0.37
CA VAL A 99 16.72 11.67 -1.00
C VAL A 99 17.19 12.97 -1.62
N ASN A 100 16.93 13.18 -2.90
CA ASN A 100 17.18 14.45 -3.58
C ASN A 100 16.02 15.43 -3.37
N SER A 101 14.80 14.99 -3.67
CA SER A 101 13.59 15.82 -3.52
C SER A 101 12.41 14.96 -3.07
N ALA A 102 11.48 15.56 -2.32
CA ALA A 102 10.24 14.90 -1.89
C ALA A 102 9.08 15.88 -2.03
N GLU A 103 8.35 15.78 -3.14
CA GLU A 103 7.26 16.68 -3.46
C GLU A 103 5.91 16.00 -3.29
N LYS A 104 4.98 16.68 -2.61
CA LYS A 104 3.60 16.22 -2.57
C LYS A 104 2.94 16.46 -3.92
N ILE A 105 2.45 15.39 -4.56
CA ILE A 105 1.68 15.48 -5.80
C ILE A 105 0.37 16.21 -5.47
N ARG A 106 0.32 17.49 -5.84
CA ARG A 106 -0.92 18.27 -5.75
C ARG A 106 -1.72 18.01 -7.01
N GLY A 107 -2.83 17.29 -6.89
CA GLY A 107 -3.81 17.22 -7.97
C GLY A 107 -4.18 18.65 -8.39
N ASN A 108 -4.08 18.94 -9.68
CA ASN A 108 -4.37 20.27 -10.23
C ASN A 108 -5.90 20.50 -10.21
N LEU A 109 -6.45 20.78 -9.02
CA LEU A 109 -7.85 21.15 -8.86
C LEU A 109 -7.97 22.67 -8.97
N GLY A 110 -8.83 23.13 -9.90
CA GLY A 110 -9.15 24.55 -10.07
C GLY A 110 -9.70 25.21 -8.80
N PHE A 111 -9.61 26.54 -8.74
CA PHE A 111 -9.98 27.36 -7.58
C PHE A 111 -11.36 27.03 -6.99
N TRP A 112 -12.40 26.92 -7.83
CA TRP A 112 -13.76 26.58 -7.41
C TRP A 112 -13.89 25.22 -6.71
N ARG A 113 -13.08 24.23 -7.12
CA ARG A 113 -13.03 22.93 -6.44
C ARG A 113 -12.23 22.96 -5.15
N LYS A 114 -11.31 23.91 -4.96
CA LYS A 114 -10.60 24.12 -3.68
C LYS A 114 -11.53 24.73 -2.63
N THR A 115 -12.30 25.74 -3.00
CA THR A 115 -13.30 26.38 -2.12
C THR A 115 -14.46 25.43 -1.83
N GLY A 116 -14.97 24.75 -2.87
CA GLY A 116 -15.95 23.68 -2.71
C GLY A 116 -15.44 22.54 -1.83
N ARG A 117 -14.16 22.13 -1.94
CA ARG A 117 -13.56 21.17 -1.01
C ARG A 117 -13.43 21.68 0.41
N ALA A 118 -13.24 22.98 0.65
CA ALA A 118 -13.18 23.50 2.01
C ALA A 118 -14.55 23.39 2.69
N MET A 119 -15.63 23.72 1.98
CA MET A 119 -17.00 23.49 2.47
C MET A 119 -17.31 22.00 2.58
N VAL A 120 -17.07 21.19 1.55
CA VAL A 120 -17.24 19.72 1.60
C VAL A 120 -16.35 19.08 2.67
N ARG A 121 -15.20 19.66 3.04
CA ARG A 121 -14.36 19.19 4.15
C ARG A 121 -14.91 19.61 5.51
N ALA A 122 -15.54 20.78 5.61
CA ALA A 122 -16.24 21.20 6.82
C ALA A 122 -17.47 20.32 7.09
N PHE A 123 -18.16 19.91 6.01
CA PHE A 123 -19.33 19.04 6.12
C PHE A 123 -18.98 17.55 6.10
N ASN A 124 -18.01 17.08 5.32
CA ASN A 124 -17.55 15.70 5.27
C ASN A 124 -16.03 15.60 5.50
N PRO A 125 -15.54 15.83 6.73
CA PRO A 125 -14.11 15.84 7.06
C PRO A 125 -13.41 14.50 6.79
N LEU A 126 -14.18 13.42 6.58
CA LEU A 126 -13.70 12.07 6.32
C LEU A 126 -13.76 11.65 4.85
N GLU A 127 -14.27 12.49 3.94
CA GLU A 127 -14.18 12.27 2.47
C GLU A 127 -12.76 12.46 1.95
N THR A 128 -11.89 13.05 2.76
CA THR A 128 -10.46 13.16 2.47
C THR A 128 -9.72 11.93 2.94
N SER A 129 -9.61 10.92 2.08
CA SER A 129 -8.50 9.97 2.22
C SER A 129 -8.12 9.39 0.86
N ARG A 130 -7.97 10.27 -0.15
CA ARG A 130 -6.86 10.01 -1.06
C ARG A 130 -5.60 10.24 -0.23
N PRO A 131 -4.82 9.19 0.07
CA PRO A 131 -3.55 9.39 0.74
C PRO A 131 -2.73 10.41 -0.04
N ALA A 132 -1.96 11.23 0.67
CA ALA A 132 -1.07 12.16 0.02
C ALA A 132 -0.02 11.34 -0.75
N GLU A 133 -0.09 11.40 -2.08
CA GLU A 133 0.93 10.81 -2.94
C GLU A 133 2.12 11.76 -2.99
N TYR A 134 3.32 11.21 -2.83
CA TYR A 134 4.58 11.95 -2.88
C TYR A 134 5.42 11.43 -4.03
N ARG A 135 5.95 12.35 -4.83
CA ARG A 135 7.03 12.08 -5.78
C ARG A 135 8.33 12.27 -5.02
N VAL A 136 9.10 11.20 -4.89
CA VAL A 136 10.41 11.24 -4.23
C VAL A 136 11.45 10.93 -5.29
N GLU A 137 12.47 11.77 -5.40
CA GLU A 137 13.62 11.52 -6.28
C GLU A 137 14.82 11.15 -5.41
N LEU A 138 15.55 10.13 -5.84
CA LEU A 138 16.72 9.62 -5.13
C LEU A 138 17.99 10.07 -5.83
N SER A 139 19.00 10.44 -5.05
CA SER A 139 20.35 10.68 -5.57
C SER A 139 21.21 9.43 -5.52
N ALA A 140 21.06 8.59 -4.49
CA ALA A 140 21.79 7.34 -4.32
C ALA A 140 20.93 6.31 -3.58
N THR A 141 21.14 5.03 -3.90
CA THR A 141 20.54 3.89 -3.18
C THR A 141 21.63 2.83 -3.00
N GLU A 142 21.86 2.40 -1.77
CA GLU A 142 22.90 1.42 -1.42
C GLU A 142 22.27 0.29 -0.61
N LEU A 143 22.36 -0.94 -1.12
CA LEU A 143 21.91 -2.13 -0.42
C LEU A 143 23.08 -2.73 0.37
N LEU A 144 22.90 -2.89 1.67
CA LEU A 144 23.87 -3.55 2.53
C LEU A 144 23.59 -5.06 2.50
N LEU A 145 24.48 -5.80 1.87
CA LEU A 145 24.41 -7.26 1.80
C LEU A 145 24.74 -7.86 3.17
N PRO A 146 24.26 -9.09 3.48
CA PRO A 146 24.63 -9.80 4.69
C PRO A 146 26.15 -10.01 4.84
N THR A 147 26.89 -9.96 3.74
CA THR A 147 28.36 -10.04 3.68
C THR A 147 29.05 -8.77 4.22
N GLY A 148 28.30 -7.69 4.45
CA GLY A 148 28.83 -6.38 4.86
C GLY A 148 29.20 -5.47 3.68
N GLU A 149 29.13 -5.97 2.45
CA GLU A 149 29.36 -5.18 1.24
C GLU A 149 28.17 -4.26 0.93
N ALA A 150 28.46 -3.03 0.51
CA ALA A 150 27.46 -2.07 0.07
C ALA A 150 27.37 -2.09 -1.46
N LEU A 151 26.21 -2.48 -1.97
CA LEU A 151 25.94 -2.53 -3.41
C LEU A 151 25.17 -1.27 -3.85
N PRO A 152 25.73 -0.44 -4.74
CA PRO A 152 24.99 0.68 -5.32
C PRO A 152 23.90 0.14 -6.27
N LEU A 153 22.68 0.63 -6.07
CA LEU A 153 21.51 0.33 -6.90
C LEU A 153 21.06 1.58 -7.66
N ASP A 154 20.88 1.47 -8.97
CA ASP A 154 20.19 2.50 -9.75
C ASP A 154 18.68 2.24 -9.70
N ALA A 155 18.00 2.92 -8.77
CA ALA A 155 16.58 2.70 -8.50
C ALA A 155 15.76 3.98 -8.66
N ARG A 156 14.53 3.84 -9.19
CA ARG A 156 13.52 4.90 -9.23
C ARG A 156 12.44 4.64 -8.19
N VAL A 157 11.97 5.69 -7.50
CA VAL A 157 10.81 5.57 -6.62
C VAL A 157 9.55 5.51 -7.45
N LEU A 158 8.75 4.47 -7.21
CA LEU A 158 7.41 4.33 -7.79
C LEU A 158 6.35 4.90 -6.86
N ARG A 159 6.51 4.71 -5.54
CA ARG A 159 5.53 5.14 -4.54
C ARG A 159 6.17 5.33 -3.17
N ALA A 160 5.87 6.45 -2.53
CA ALA A 160 6.18 6.70 -1.13
C ALA A 160 4.88 6.83 -0.34
N SER A 161 4.67 6.00 0.68
CA SER A 161 3.41 5.97 1.43
C SER A 161 3.63 5.56 2.90
N SER A 162 2.55 5.56 3.69
CA SER A 162 2.52 4.88 4.98
C SER A 162 1.49 3.76 4.87
N GLY A 163 1.95 2.53 4.69
CA GLY A 163 1.10 1.37 4.43
C GLY A 163 0.76 0.60 5.70
N VAL A 164 -0.42 -0.02 5.72
CA VAL A 164 -0.83 -1.02 6.70
C VAL A 164 -1.46 -2.19 5.94
N MET A 165 -1.03 -3.41 6.23
CA MET A 165 -1.65 -4.61 5.67
C MET A 165 -3.01 -4.85 6.32
N VAL A 166 -4.06 -4.96 5.50
CA VAL A 166 -5.43 -5.24 5.92
C VAL A 166 -5.74 -6.70 5.67
N LYS A 167 -5.75 -7.47 6.76
CA LYS A 167 -6.18 -8.88 6.79
C LYS A 167 -7.68 -9.02 7.08
N PRO A 168 -8.32 -10.12 6.63
CA PRO A 168 -9.69 -10.45 6.96
C PRO A 168 -9.90 -10.48 8.47
N LYS A 169 -11.00 -9.88 8.92
CA LYS A 169 -11.38 -9.93 10.34
C LYS A 169 -12.13 -11.24 10.57
N ALA A 170 -11.43 -12.25 11.07
CA ALA A 170 -12.06 -13.52 11.45
C ALA A 170 -13.25 -13.25 12.39
N LYS A 171 -14.44 -13.76 12.06
CA LYS A 171 -15.61 -13.74 12.96
C LYS A 171 -15.42 -14.72 14.14
N SER A 172 -14.29 -14.65 14.84
CA SER A 172 -14.20 -15.32 16.14
C SER A 172 -14.97 -14.48 17.17
N LEU A 173 -15.84 -15.16 17.92
CA LEU A 173 -16.49 -14.61 19.12
C LEU A 173 -15.41 -13.94 19.96
N GLN A 174 -15.55 -12.62 20.15
CA GLN A 174 -14.59 -11.82 20.89
C GLN A 174 -14.47 -12.40 22.31
N ALA A 175 -13.39 -13.12 22.59
CA ALA A 175 -12.95 -13.34 23.95
C ALA A 175 -12.69 -11.95 24.54
N ALA A 176 -13.52 -11.57 25.52
CA ALA A 176 -13.43 -10.30 26.23
C ALA A 176 -12.04 -10.19 26.88
N GLY A 177 -11.13 -9.43 26.26
CA GLY A 177 -9.79 -9.21 26.81
C GLY A 177 -8.67 -8.93 25.81
N ALA A 178 -8.84 -9.23 24.51
CA ALA A 178 -7.80 -8.95 23.53
C ALA A 178 -7.75 -7.45 23.18
N LYS A 179 -6.97 -6.67 23.94
CA LYS A 179 -6.54 -5.32 23.55
C LYS A 179 -5.90 -5.41 22.16
N GLY A 180 -6.57 -4.87 21.15
CA GLY A 180 -6.08 -4.90 19.77
C GLY A 180 -4.72 -4.22 19.70
N GLU A 181 -3.71 -4.95 19.20
CA GLU A 181 -2.41 -4.37 18.86
C GLU A 181 -2.66 -3.19 17.93
N SER A 182 -2.21 -2.00 18.36
CA SER A 182 -2.27 -0.82 17.53
C SER A 182 -1.35 -1.06 16.33
N ARG A 183 -1.97 -1.22 15.14
CA ARG A 183 -1.23 -1.38 13.88
C ARG A 183 -0.37 -0.14 13.68
N LYS A 184 0.92 -0.22 14.01
CA LYS A 184 1.88 0.86 13.79
C LYS A 184 2.10 0.99 12.29
N ALA A 185 1.70 2.11 11.72
CA ALA A 185 1.99 2.42 10.33
C ALA A 185 3.50 2.67 10.17
N SER A 186 4.13 1.92 9.27
CA SER A 186 5.51 2.16 8.86
C SER A 186 5.52 3.03 7.60
N GLY A 187 6.52 3.91 7.48
CA GLY A 187 6.79 4.57 6.20
C GLY A 187 7.32 3.53 5.22
N THR A 188 6.69 3.38 4.05
CA THR A 188 7.14 2.46 3.01
C THR A 188 7.53 3.25 1.76
N LEU A 189 8.65 2.86 1.16
CA LEU A 189 9.09 3.32 -0.16
C LEU A 189 9.16 2.11 -1.10
N LEU A 190 8.40 2.16 -2.19
CA LEU A 190 8.51 1.20 -3.28
C LEU A 190 9.34 1.79 -4.40
N MET A 191 10.33 1.02 -4.85
CA MET A 191 11.28 1.38 -5.89
C MET A 191 11.31 0.32 -6.98
N ALA A 192 11.73 0.70 -8.18
CA ALA A 192 12.04 -0.22 -9.27
C ALA A 192 13.49 -0.02 -9.71
N LEU A 193 14.19 -1.10 -10.01
CA LEU A 193 15.53 -1.02 -10.61
C LEU A 193 15.44 -0.47 -12.03
N ARG A 194 16.29 0.50 -12.36
CA ARG A 194 16.42 1.04 -13.72
C ARG A 194 17.34 0.22 -14.61
N ARG A 195 18.32 -0.42 -14.00
CA ARG A 195 19.35 -1.22 -14.66
C ARG A 195 19.47 -2.55 -13.96
N GLU A 196 19.89 -3.55 -14.73
CA GLU A 196 20.29 -4.83 -14.18
C GLU A 196 21.43 -4.65 -13.19
N ALA A 197 21.34 -5.35 -12.06
CA ALA A 197 22.38 -5.34 -11.04
C ALA A 197 23.06 -6.70 -11.03
N LEU A 198 24.37 -6.70 -11.29
CA LEU A 198 25.21 -7.89 -11.17
C LEU A 198 25.66 -8.03 -9.71
N LEU A 199 25.32 -9.16 -9.12
CA LEU A 199 25.59 -9.46 -7.72
C LEU A 199 26.56 -10.63 -7.61
N SER A 200 27.71 -10.38 -7.00
CA SER A 200 28.66 -11.41 -6.62
C SER A 200 28.21 -12.04 -5.31
N VAL A 201 27.50 -13.17 -5.37
CA VAL A 201 27.11 -13.89 -4.15
C VAL A 201 28.19 -14.96 -3.86
N PRO A 202 28.74 -15.03 -2.64
CA PRO A 202 29.70 -16.06 -2.29
C PRO A 202 29.03 -17.44 -2.41
N ALA A 203 29.74 -18.38 -3.06
CA ALA A 203 29.26 -19.72 -3.44
C ALA A 203 28.79 -20.62 -2.29
N LYS A 204 28.86 -20.16 -1.04
CA LYS A 204 28.47 -20.94 0.13
C LYS A 204 26.99 -20.66 0.43
N PRO A 205 26.08 -21.59 0.16
CA PRO A 205 24.66 -21.33 0.28
C PRO A 205 24.27 -21.36 1.76
N ASN A 206 24.25 -20.18 2.39
CA ASN A 206 23.13 -19.86 3.29
C ASN A 206 21.92 -19.40 2.46
N ALA A 207 21.86 -19.79 1.19
CA ALA A 207 20.67 -19.74 0.36
C ALA A 207 19.69 -20.75 0.97
N THR A 208 18.84 -20.25 1.86
CA THR A 208 17.59 -20.91 2.15
C THR A 208 16.87 -21.02 0.80
N LEU A 209 17.00 -22.17 0.13
CA LEU A 209 16.17 -22.61 -0.98
C LEU A 209 14.74 -22.73 -0.44
N VAL A 210 14.07 -21.59 -0.20
CA VAL A 210 12.68 -21.52 0.27
C VAL A 210 11.81 -21.16 -0.91
N VAL A 211 11.81 -22.04 -1.91
CA VAL A 211 10.51 -22.38 -2.44
C VAL A 211 10.25 -23.77 -1.88
N ALA A 212 9.56 -23.79 -0.73
CA ALA A 212 9.20 -25.02 -0.04
C ALA A 212 8.67 -26.03 -1.06
N ALA A 213 9.05 -27.29 -0.93
CA ALA A 213 8.77 -28.36 -1.88
C ALA A 213 7.27 -28.70 -2.07
N GLY A 214 6.35 -27.84 -1.62
CA GLY A 214 4.91 -27.96 -1.79
C GLY A 214 4.32 -26.79 -2.58
N GLU A 215 3.14 -27.01 -3.15
CA GLU A 215 2.39 -25.96 -3.85
C GLU A 215 2.14 -24.76 -2.94
N GLN A 216 2.49 -23.57 -3.42
CA GLN A 216 2.24 -22.32 -2.70
C GLN A 216 0.86 -21.79 -3.09
N ARG A 217 -0.05 -21.80 -2.11
CA ARG A 217 -1.39 -21.23 -2.26
C ARG A 217 -1.44 -19.72 -2.05
N MET A 218 -0.36 -19.11 -1.55
CA MET A 218 -0.32 -17.67 -1.30
C MET A 218 0.69 -17.03 -2.23
N ALA A 219 0.24 -16.02 -2.98
CA ALA A 219 1.08 -15.23 -3.85
C ALA A 219 1.05 -13.76 -3.43
N ARG A 220 2.23 -13.13 -3.37
CA ARG A 220 2.36 -11.69 -3.15
C ARG A 220 2.57 -10.99 -4.48
N ALA A 221 1.82 -9.94 -4.73
CA ALA A 221 1.94 -9.16 -5.96
C ALA A 221 1.76 -7.66 -5.71
N TYR A 222 2.42 -6.82 -6.52
CA TYR A 222 2.24 -5.38 -6.54
C TYR A 222 1.22 -5.00 -7.61
N LEU A 223 0.14 -4.35 -7.20
CA LEU A 223 -0.92 -3.94 -8.11
C LEU A 223 -0.41 -2.93 -9.16
N LEU A 224 -0.56 -3.18 -10.46
CA LEU A 224 -0.14 -2.25 -11.52
C LEU A 224 -1.26 -1.29 -11.93
N THR A 225 -2.52 -1.63 -11.66
CA THR A 225 -3.69 -0.81 -12.00
C THR A 225 -4.31 -0.21 -10.74
N GLU A 226 -4.57 1.10 -10.69
CA GLU A 226 -5.33 1.65 -9.56
C GLU A 226 -6.76 1.12 -9.55
N MET A 227 -7.28 0.73 -8.38
CA MET A 227 -8.64 0.18 -8.27
C MET A 227 -9.49 0.98 -7.29
N ARG A 228 -10.72 1.32 -7.71
CA ARG A 228 -11.71 2.06 -6.92
C ARG A 228 -13.12 1.53 -7.14
N ALA A 229 -13.89 1.37 -6.06
CA ALA A 229 -15.29 0.95 -6.21
C ALA A 229 -16.18 2.01 -6.89
N SER A 230 -15.81 3.30 -6.81
CA SER A 230 -16.52 4.38 -7.50
C SER A 230 -16.23 4.51 -9.00
N LEU A 231 -15.07 4.05 -9.46
CA LEU A 231 -14.65 4.19 -10.86
C LEU A 231 -14.71 2.87 -11.63
N ASN A 232 -14.44 1.77 -10.96
CA ASN A 232 -14.42 0.46 -11.59
C ASN A 232 -15.79 -0.21 -11.59
N HIS A 233 -16.06 -0.94 -12.66
CA HIS A 233 -17.29 -1.69 -12.88
C HIS A 233 -17.00 -3.19 -12.90
N GLU A 234 -18.07 -3.99 -12.81
CA GLU A 234 -17.97 -5.44 -12.99
C GLU A 234 -17.47 -5.75 -14.41
N GLY A 235 -16.50 -6.67 -14.49
CA GLY A 235 -15.81 -7.04 -15.74
C GLY A 235 -14.54 -6.24 -16.03
N ASP A 236 -14.27 -5.15 -15.30
CA ASP A 236 -13.03 -4.39 -15.45
C ASP A 236 -11.82 -5.29 -15.15
N LYS A 237 -10.75 -5.13 -15.93
CA LYS A 237 -9.51 -5.89 -15.76
C LYS A 237 -8.54 -5.13 -14.86
N PHE A 238 -7.76 -5.88 -14.09
CA PHE A 238 -6.62 -5.35 -13.36
C PHE A 238 -5.38 -6.20 -13.61
N GLN A 239 -4.23 -5.57 -13.47
CA GLN A 239 -2.94 -6.24 -13.54
C GLN A 239 -2.18 -6.01 -12.23
N ALA A 240 -1.39 -7.00 -11.85
CA ALA A 240 -0.43 -6.94 -10.74
C ALA A 240 0.85 -7.66 -11.14
N GLN A 241 1.97 -7.34 -10.51
CA GLN A 241 3.27 -7.96 -10.76
C GLN A 241 3.68 -8.81 -9.56
N LEU A 242 4.03 -10.07 -9.80
CA LEU A 242 4.41 -11.00 -8.76
C LEU A 242 5.69 -10.53 -8.04
N ALA A 243 5.68 -10.50 -6.72
CA ALA A 243 6.78 -9.96 -5.90
C ALA A 243 7.79 -11.02 -5.47
N GLU A 244 7.37 -12.29 -5.42
CA GLU A 244 8.16 -13.44 -4.98
C GLU A 244 7.93 -14.60 -5.97
N PRO A 245 8.89 -15.51 -6.18
CA PRO A 245 8.64 -16.69 -6.99
C PRO A 245 7.54 -17.56 -6.37
N VAL A 246 6.61 -18.06 -7.18
CA VAL A 246 5.49 -18.89 -6.70
C VAL A 246 5.41 -20.22 -7.46
N ARG A 247 5.30 -21.33 -6.72
CA ARG A 247 5.08 -22.69 -7.28
C ARG A 247 3.60 -23.06 -7.32
N ILE A 248 3.07 -23.24 -8.53
CA ILE A 248 1.66 -23.62 -8.78
C ILE A 248 1.63 -24.72 -9.85
N ALA A 249 0.91 -25.81 -9.59
CA ALA A 249 0.73 -26.92 -10.53
C ALA A 249 2.07 -27.48 -11.09
N GLY A 250 3.06 -27.60 -10.20
CA GLY A 250 4.40 -28.08 -10.54
C GLY A 250 5.26 -27.11 -11.37
N ARG A 251 4.78 -25.90 -11.69
CA ARG A 251 5.54 -24.86 -12.39
C ARG A 251 5.98 -23.76 -11.42
N VAL A 252 7.21 -23.28 -11.58
CA VAL A 252 7.72 -22.11 -10.87
C VAL A 252 7.45 -20.88 -11.72
N LEU A 253 6.78 -19.89 -11.15
CA LEU A 253 6.57 -18.60 -11.76
C LEU A 253 7.59 -17.62 -11.16
N ALA A 254 8.40 -17.02 -12.02
CA ALA A 254 9.42 -16.06 -11.60
C ALA A 254 8.78 -14.78 -11.01
N PRO A 255 9.47 -14.12 -10.06
CA PRO A 255 9.11 -12.74 -9.69
C PRO A 255 9.09 -11.87 -10.95
N GLY A 256 8.25 -10.85 -10.99
CA GLY A 256 8.05 -10.04 -12.19
C GLY A 256 6.96 -10.54 -13.13
N SER A 257 6.49 -11.79 -12.99
CA SER A 257 5.34 -12.31 -13.76
C SER A 257 4.09 -11.45 -13.55
N THR A 258 3.29 -11.25 -14.60
CA THR A 258 2.07 -10.42 -14.54
C THR A 258 0.86 -11.26 -14.14
N VAL A 259 0.31 -10.98 -12.98
CA VAL A 259 -0.97 -11.52 -12.49
C VAL A 259 -2.10 -10.69 -13.09
N GLU A 260 -2.99 -11.34 -13.84
CA GLU A 260 -4.17 -10.70 -14.42
C GLU A 260 -5.45 -11.18 -13.77
N GLY A 261 -6.37 -10.26 -13.56
CA GLY A 261 -7.65 -10.56 -12.94
C GLY A 261 -8.76 -9.63 -13.39
N THR A 262 -9.95 -9.90 -12.87
CA THR A 262 -11.18 -9.17 -13.17
C THR A 262 -11.90 -8.73 -11.91
N VAL A 263 -12.60 -7.60 -12.01
CA VAL A 263 -13.55 -7.14 -11.00
C VAL A 263 -14.81 -7.97 -11.14
N VAL A 264 -15.06 -8.86 -10.20
CA VAL A 264 -16.26 -9.72 -10.19
C VAL A 264 -17.47 -8.95 -9.67
N ARG A 265 -17.26 -8.00 -8.77
CA ARG A 265 -18.34 -7.16 -8.25
C ARG A 265 -17.82 -5.79 -7.84
N SER A 266 -18.51 -4.74 -8.23
CA SER A 266 -18.25 -3.38 -7.78
C SER A 266 -19.54 -2.70 -7.35
N VAL A 267 -19.51 -2.03 -6.20
CA VAL A 267 -20.60 -1.19 -5.70
C VAL A 267 -20.00 0.14 -5.31
N ALA A 268 -20.32 1.19 -6.08
CA ALA A 268 -19.92 2.54 -5.73
C ALA A 268 -20.52 2.97 -4.38
N PRO A 269 -19.83 3.83 -3.61
CA PRO A 269 -20.40 4.43 -2.40
C PRO A 269 -21.69 5.21 -2.73
N ARG A 270 -22.70 5.09 -1.88
CA ARG A 270 -24.02 5.76 -2.05
C ARG A 270 -24.40 6.60 -0.84
N MET A 271 -25.44 7.43 -0.98
CA MET A 271 -26.05 8.21 0.10
C MET A 271 -26.44 7.35 1.30
N LEU A 272 -26.73 7.99 2.45
CA LEU A 272 -26.99 7.33 3.73
C LEU A 272 -25.77 6.57 4.25
N SER A 273 -24.56 7.06 3.98
CA SER A 273 -23.30 6.44 4.39
C SER A 273 -23.13 4.98 3.94
N ARG A 274 -23.75 4.58 2.81
CA ARG A 274 -23.63 3.23 2.26
C ARG A 274 -22.26 3.05 1.61
N ALA A 275 -21.39 2.31 2.29
CA ALA A 275 -20.01 2.09 1.86
C ALA A 275 -19.93 1.34 0.52
N GLY A 276 -18.90 1.70 -0.26
CA GLY A 276 -18.56 1.00 -1.49
C GLY A 276 -17.98 -0.38 -1.22
N ARG A 277 -18.03 -1.24 -2.23
CA ARG A 277 -17.51 -2.61 -2.19
C ARG A 277 -16.79 -2.94 -3.49
N LEU A 278 -15.71 -3.71 -3.37
CA LEU A 278 -14.95 -4.18 -4.52
C LEU A 278 -14.53 -5.63 -4.28
N TYR A 279 -14.87 -6.51 -5.21
CA TYR A 279 -14.46 -7.90 -5.19
C TYR A 279 -13.61 -8.19 -6.43
N LEU A 280 -12.37 -8.61 -6.18
CA LEU A 280 -11.36 -8.87 -7.19
C LEU A 280 -11.08 -10.36 -7.26
N ARG A 281 -10.97 -10.89 -8.48
CA ARG A 281 -10.58 -12.27 -8.73
C ARG A 281 -9.38 -12.30 -9.66
N VAL A 282 -8.44 -13.18 -9.37
CA VAL A 282 -7.33 -13.50 -10.27
C VAL A 282 -7.78 -14.61 -11.21
N ASP A 283 -7.53 -14.43 -12.51
CA ASP A 283 -7.95 -15.36 -13.55
C ASP A 283 -6.77 -16.09 -14.22
N ARG A 284 -5.59 -15.45 -14.26
CA ARG A 284 -4.37 -16.06 -14.82
C ARG A 284 -3.10 -15.35 -14.37
N ILE A 285 -1.97 -16.04 -14.48
CA ILE A 285 -0.63 -15.48 -14.32
C ILE A 285 0.12 -15.66 -15.64
N VAL A 286 0.67 -14.57 -16.15
CA VAL A 286 1.42 -14.49 -17.40
C VAL A 286 2.90 -14.34 -17.03
N PRO A 287 3.72 -15.38 -17.20
CA PRO A 287 5.17 -15.26 -17.07
C PRO A 287 5.74 -14.27 -18.09
N ALA A 288 6.91 -13.70 -17.82
CA ALA A 288 7.65 -12.93 -18.83
C ALA A 288 8.00 -13.78 -20.05
N GLU A 289 8.34 -15.05 -19.81
CA GLU A 289 8.65 -16.04 -20.83
C GLU A 289 7.76 -17.28 -20.65
N GLY A 290 6.95 -17.60 -21.65
CA GLY A 290 6.15 -18.83 -21.71
C GLY A 290 4.64 -18.61 -21.72
N GLU A 291 3.92 -19.72 -21.56
CA GLU A 291 2.46 -19.76 -21.70
C GLU A 291 1.73 -19.23 -20.45
N PRO A 292 0.66 -18.44 -20.61
CA PRO A 292 -0.19 -18.02 -19.51
C PRO A 292 -0.77 -19.20 -18.72
N LEU A 293 -0.57 -19.20 -17.40
CA LEU A 293 -1.14 -20.19 -16.50
C LEU A 293 -2.49 -19.70 -15.98
N ARG A 294 -3.58 -20.41 -16.31
CA ARG A 294 -4.90 -20.12 -15.74
C ARG A 294 -4.97 -20.57 -14.29
N VAL A 295 -5.30 -19.64 -13.41
CA VAL A 295 -5.44 -19.88 -11.98
C VAL A 295 -6.67 -19.13 -11.49
N THR A 296 -7.41 -19.72 -10.57
CA THR A 296 -8.50 -19.03 -9.89
C THR A 296 -7.97 -18.58 -8.54
N GLY A 297 -8.08 -17.30 -8.21
CA GLY A 297 -7.62 -16.81 -6.91
C GLY A 297 -8.44 -15.66 -6.37
N SER A 298 -8.46 -15.52 -5.05
CA SER A 298 -9.14 -14.43 -4.32
C SER A 298 -8.18 -13.67 -3.44
N LEU A 299 -8.49 -12.41 -3.18
CA LEU A 299 -7.67 -11.54 -2.36
C LEU A 299 -7.70 -11.99 -0.88
N SER A 300 -6.56 -12.27 -0.27
CA SER A 300 -6.45 -12.66 1.15
C SER A 300 -5.93 -11.53 2.03
N THR A 301 -5.09 -10.65 1.51
CA THR A 301 -4.64 -9.44 2.20
C THR A 301 -4.45 -8.31 1.19
N ALA A 302 -4.72 -7.07 1.59
CA ALA A 302 -4.37 -5.91 0.77
C ALA A 302 -3.68 -4.84 1.61
N GLU A 303 -2.66 -4.23 1.04
CA GLU A 303 -2.08 -3.01 1.56
C GLU A 303 -3.07 -1.86 1.39
N ALA A 304 -3.34 -1.21 2.51
CA ALA A 304 -4.08 0.02 2.57
C ALA A 304 -3.14 1.13 3.04
N ASP A 305 -3.44 2.38 2.71
CA ASP A 305 -2.78 3.47 3.44
C ASP A 305 -3.17 3.43 4.92
N ALA A 306 -2.32 3.92 5.82
CA ALA A 306 -2.62 4.07 7.23
C ALA A 306 -3.93 4.85 7.49
N GLN A 307 -4.29 5.76 6.57
CA GLN A 307 -5.55 6.50 6.61
C GLN A 307 -6.68 5.85 5.80
N ALA A 308 -6.39 4.81 5.04
CA ALA A 308 -7.37 4.15 4.21
C ALA A 308 -8.43 3.47 5.08
N ALA A 309 -9.68 3.71 4.71
CA ALA A 309 -10.83 3.34 5.50
C ALA A 309 -11.61 2.22 4.81
N PHE A 310 -10.95 1.10 4.49
CA PHE A 310 -11.61 -0.12 4.06
C PHE A 310 -11.20 -1.31 4.94
N ALA A 311 -11.97 -2.39 4.85
CA ALA A 311 -11.74 -3.67 5.52
C ALA A 311 -11.86 -4.77 4.48
N LEU A 312 -11.09 -5.84 4.66
CA LEU A 312 -11.20 -7.06 3.87
C LEU A 312 -12.05 -8.06 4.66
N ASP A 313 -12.95 -8.77 3.99
CA ASP A 313 -13.65 -9.92 4.57
C ASP A 313 -13.00 -11.25 4.19
N GLU A 314 -13.47 -12.34 4.79
CA GLU A 314 -12.94 -13.69 4.59
C GLU A 314 -13.11 -14.20 3.15
N GLU A 315 -14.04 -13.61 2.38
CA GLU A 315 -14.30 -13.96 0.98
C GLU A 315 -13.40 -13.18 0.01
N GLY A 316 -12.58 -12.25 0.52
CA GLY A 316 -11.72 -11.39 -0.29
C GLY A 316 -12.40 -10.16 -0.87
N THR A 317 -13.59 -9.80 -0.38
CA THR A 317 -14.27 -8.56 -0.73
C THR A 317 -13.79 -7.41 0.13
N LEU A 318 -13.38 -6.34 -0.54
CA LEU A 318 -13.01 -5.08 0.07
C LEU A 318 -14.27 -4.26 0.34
N ASN A 319 -14.46 -3.85 1.57
CA ASN A 319 -15.61 -3.08 2.02
C ASN A 319 -15.14 -1.74 2.60
N GLY A 320 -15.71 -0.64 2.13
CA GLY A 320 -15.52 0.66 2.79
C GLY A 320 -15.96 0.58 4.26
N ARG A 321 -15.14 1.10 5.17
CA ARG A 321 -15.44 1.12 6.61
C ARG A 321 -16.57 2.12 6.86
N LYS A 322 -17.61 1.67 7.56
CA LYS A 322 -18.62 2.58 8.10
C LYS A 322 -17.96 3.63 9.01
N PRO A 323 -18.42 4.89 8.99
CA PRO A 323 -18.00 5.85 10.01
C PRO A 323 -18.37 5.28 11.39
N GLY A 324 -17.43 5.27 12.33
CA GLY A 324 -17.70 4.83 13.69
C GLY A 324 -18.66 5.81 14.38
N ILE A 325 -19.48 5.31 15.31
CA ILE A 325 -20.48 6.12 16.05
C ILE A 325 -19.83 7.34 16.71
N VAL A 326 -18.63 7.17 17.27
CA VAL A 326 -17.85 8.25 17.89
C VAL A 326 -17.46 9.34 16.88
N ASN A 327 -17.01 8.96 15.69
CA ASN A 327 -16.69 9.94 14.64
C ASN A 327 -17.97 10.61 14.10
N GLY A 328 -19.09 9.88 14.03
CA GLY A 328 -20.38 10.46 13.70
C GLY A 328 -20.85 11.49 14.73
N LEU A 329 -20.59 11.24 16.02
CA LEU A 329 -20.93 12.15 17.11
C LEU A 329 -20.01 13.38 17.13
N VAL A 330 -18.72 13.22 16.83
CA VAL A 330 -17.79 14.34 16.67
C VAL A 330 -18.18 15.20 15.48
N ASP A 331 -18.52 14.60 14.33
CA ASP A 331 -19.04 15.32 13.15
C ASP A 331 -20.33 16.10 13.53
N LEU A 332 -21.21 15.49 14.33
CA LEU A 332 -22.44 16.13 14.83
C LEU A 332 -22.13 17.28 15.80
N GLY A 333 -21.16 17.11 16.69
CA GLY A 333 -20.66 18.15 17.59
C GLY A 333 -20.05 19.34 16.86
N TYR A 334 -19.28 19.10 15.78
CA TYR A 334 -18.77 20.16 14.91
C TYR A 334 -19.90 20.89 14.18
N SER A 335 -20.93 20.18 13.69
CA SER A 335 -22.09 20.83 13.08
C SER A 335 -22.89 21.68 14.06
N TYR A 336 -23.04 21.21 15.31
CA TYR A 336 -23.66 21.96 16.40
C TYR A 336 -22.84 23.21 16.78
N PHE A 337 -21.51 23.09 16.83
CA PHE A 337 -20.61 24.20 17.15
C PHE A 337 -20.52 25.23 16.02
N LEU A 338 -20.49 24.81 14.75
CA LEU A 338 -20.60 25.72 13.60
C LEU A 338 -21.96 26.45 13.59
N GLY A 339 -23.04 25.77 14.00
CA GLY A 339 -24.34 26.42 14.23
C GLY A 339 -24.35 27.44 15.38
N LYS A 340 -23.38 27.38 16.29
CA LYS A 340 -23.17 28.39 17.34
C LYS A 340 -22.29 29.56 16.89
N ILE A 341 -21.33 29.34 16.00
CA ILE A 341 -20.50 30.42 15.43
C ILE A 341 -21.26 31.20 14.34
N SER A 342 -22.31 30.61 13.77
CA SER A 342 -23.19 31.35 12.86
C SER A 342 -24.00 32.46 13.54
N ASP A 343 -23.98 32.58 14.87
CA ASP A 343 -24.67 33.67 15.59
C ASP A 343 -24.20 35.06 15.12
N ASP A 344 -22.92 35.20 14.73
CA ASP A 344 -22.35 36.48 14.24
C ASP A 344 -22.46 36.69 12.71
N ILE A 345 -22.75 35.64 11.92
CA ILE A 345 -22.78 35.71 10.44
C ILE A 345 -24.22 35.57 9.89
N SER A 346 -25.17 35.07 10.69
CA SER A 346 -26.56 34.80 10.28
C SER A 346 -27.59 35.80 10.83
N GLU A 347 -27.13 36.96 11.32
CA GLU A 347 -27.98 38.02 11.89
C GLU A 347 -29.09 38.47 10.92
N THR A 348 -28.96 38.25 9.61
CA THR A 348 -29.96 38.61 8.60
C THR A 348 -31.02 37.53 8.32
N PRO A 349 -30.70 36.26 8.02
CA PRO A 349 -31.73 35.25 7.75
C PRO A 349 -32.45 34.74 9.02
N ILE A 350 -31.80 34.71 10.18
CA ILE A 350 -32.45 34.24 11.43
C ILE A 350 -33.32 35.34 12.06
N ARG A 351 -32.95 36.63 11.96
CA ARG A 351 -33.87 37.73 12.35
C ARG A 351 -35.08 37.84 11.44
N ALA A 352 -34.98 37.49 10.16
CA ALA A 352 -36.13 37.50 9.25
C ALA A 352 -37.20 36.46 9.65
N ILE A 353 -36.81 35.36 10.30
CA ILE A 353 -37.72 34.34 10.83
C ILE A 353 -38.05 34.60 12.32
N GLY A 354 -37.16 35.27 13.06
CA GLY A 354 -37.21 35.46 14.51
C GLY A 354 -37.57 36.86 15.02
N ALA A 355 -37.94 37.82 14.17
CA ALA A 355 -38.27 39.19 14.60
C ALA A 355 -39.44 39.30 15.60
N THR A 356 -40.13 38.19 15.90
CA THR A 356 -41.25 38.13 16.85
C THR A 356 -41.00 37.17 18.02
N MET A 357 -39.77 36.69 18.23
CA MET A 357 -39.48 35.61 19.19
C MET A 357 -38.50 36.05 20.28
N SER A 358 -38.78 35.69 21.54
CA SER A 358 -37.94 36.00 22.71
C SER A 358 -36.59 35.28 22.65
N ASP A 359 -35.58 35.74 23.41
CA ASP A 359 -34.24 35.14 23.48
C ASP A 359 -34.26 33.63 23.76
N ALA A 360 -35.25 33.15 24.53
CA ALA A 360 -35.45 31.73 24.80
C ALA A 360 -35.93 30.94 23.57
N ALA A 361 -36.71 31.57 22.68
CA ALA A 361 -37.17 30.99 21.43
C ALA A 361 -36.07 30.97 20.36
N VAL A 362 -35.18 31.97 20.32
CA VAL A 362 -33.97 31.95 19.48
C VAL A 362 -33.04 30.79 19.88
N ALA A 363 -32.84 30.57 21.18
CA ALA A 363 -32.05 29.44 21.68
C ALA A 363 -32.64 28.07 21.31
N ASN A 364 -33.97 27.93 21.30
CA ASN A 364 -34.64 26.71 20.86
C ASN A 364 -34.61 26.55 19.34
N ALA A 365 -34.76 27.63 18.56
CA ALA A 365 -34.65 27.62 17.11
C ALA A 365 -33.26 27.13 16.65
N ALA A 366 -32.19 27.60 17.29
CA ALA A 366 -30.83 27.15 17.01
C ALA A 366 -30.65 25.64 17.20
N ARG A 367 -31.30 25.04 18.21
CA ARG A 367 -31.29 23.58 18.42
C ARG A 367 -31.98 22.82 17.29
N TYR A 368 -33.13 23.31 16.81
CA TYR A 368 -33.83 22.68 15.69
C TYR A 368 -33.09 22.82 14.37
N VAL A 369 -32.46 23.97 14.11
CA VAL A 369 -31.59 24.15 12.94
C VAL A 369 -30.36 23.23 13.02
N GLY A 370 -29.73 23.11 14.19
CA GLY A 370 -28.63 22.18 14.42
C GLY A 370 -29.03 20.71 14.20
N LEU A 371 -30.21 20.30 14.69
CA LEU A 371 -30.73 18.95 14.47
C LEU A 371 -31.11 18.70 13.00
N GLY A 372 -31.76 19.67 12.36
CA GLY A 372 -32.16 19.58 10.96
C GLY A 372 -30.96 19.49 10.02
N THR A 373 -29.94 20.32 10.23
CA THR A 373 -28.68 20.27 9.47
C THR A 373 -27.91 18.97 9.71
N SER A 374 -27.86 18.48 10.95
CA SER A 374 -27.26 17.19 11.29
C SER A 374 -27.96 16.01 10.60
N LEU A 375 -29.30 16.01 10.61
CA LEU A 375 -30.09 14.95 9.97
C LEU A 375 -29.95 15.03 8.45
N ALA A 376 -30.07 16.22 7.87
CA ALA A 376 -29.84 16.44 6.43
C ALA A 376 -28.43 15.99 6.02
N PHE A 377 -27.42 16.26 6.86
CA PHE A 377 -26.06 15.80 6.63
C PHE A 377 -25.94 14.28 6.65
N LEU A 378 -26.47 13.60 7.68
CA LEU A 378 -26.44 12.14 7.76
C LEU A 378 -27.16 11.48 6.56
N LEU A 379 -28.25 12.10 6.10
CA LEU A 379 -29.03 11.59 4.98
C LEU A 379 -28.33 11.79 3.63
N THR A 380 -27.63 12.91 3.45
CA THR A 380 -26.99 13.26 2.17
C THR A 380 -25.55 12.76 2.05
N ARG A 381 -24.91 12.35 3.14
CA ARG A 381 -23.52 11.91 3.14
C ARG A 381 -23.32 10.61 2.33
N PRO A 382 -22.39 10.59 1.35
CA PRO A 382 -22.00 9.34 0.69
C PRO A 382 -21.19 8.45 1.63
N GLY A 383 -21.29 7.14 1.46
CA GLY A 383 -20.44 6.19 2.18
C GLY A 383 -18.98 6.26 1.76
N ARG A 384 -18.13 5.49 2.46
CA ARG A 384 -16.70 5.43 2.15
C ARG A 384 -16.44 4.56 0.93
N ASP A 385 -15.56 5.04 0.06
CA ASP A 385 -15.08 4.30 -1.10
C ASP A 385 -14.00 3.27 -0.71
N VAL A 386 -13.81 2.28 -1.57
CA VAL A 386 -12.65 1.39 -1.53
C VAL A 386 -11.62 1.95 -2.50
N TYR A 387 -10.38 2.14 -2.04
CA TYR A 387 -9.29 2.59 -2.89
C TYR A 387 -8.05 1.72 -2.67
N LEU A 388 -7.64 1.01 -3.71
CA LEU A 388 -6.34 0.38 -3.80
C LEU A 388 -5.44 1.22 -4.71
N PRO A 389 -4.40 1.86 -4.18
CA PRO A 389 -3.50 2.66 -4.98
C PRO A 389 -2.67 1.78 -5.92
N LYS A 390 -2.19 2.37 -7.01
CA LYS A 390 -1.17 1.74 -7.84
C LYS A 390 0.04 1.38 -6.98
N TYR A 391 0.56 0.18 -7.23
CA TYR A 391 1.62 -0.49 -6.51
C TYR A 391 1.32 -0.82 -5.04
N ALA A 392 0.04 -0.98 -4.67
CA ALA A 392 -0.32 -1.61 -3.42
C ALA A 392 0.12 -3.08 -3.41
N LEU A 393 0.73 -3.54 -2.32
CA LEU A 393 1.01 -4.96 -2.13
C LEU A 393 -0.29 -5.71 -1.82
N ILE A 394 -0.59 -6.74 -2.59
CA ILE A 394 -1.71 -7.64 -2.37
C ILE A 394 -1.20 -9.06 -2.13
N GLU A 395 -1.86 -9.78 -1.22
CA GLU A 395 -1.70 -11.23 -1.07
C GLU A 395 -2.94 -11.87 -1.67
N VAL A 396 -2.73 -12.82 -2.56
CA VAL A 396 -3.77 -13.57 -3.26
C VAL A 396 -3.67 -15.01 -2.83
N GLU A 397 -4.79 -15.58 -2.40
CA GLU A 397 -4.96 -17.01 -2.25
C GLU A 397 -5.32 -17.62 -3.60
N LEU A 398 -4.45 -18.49 -4.09
CA LEU A 398 -4.57 -19.19 -5.35
C LEU A 398 -5.21 -20.56 -5.08
N GLY A 399 -6.27 -20.84 -5.82
CA GLY A 399 -6.92 -22.14 -5.90
C GLY A 399 -6.14 -23.12 -6.78
N ARG A 400 -6.71 -24.32 -6.98
CA ARG A 400 -6.09 -25.34 -7.85
C ARG A 400 -6.09 -24.86 -9.30
N ALA A 401 -4.98 -25.09 -9.99
CA ALA A 401 -4.88 -24.78 -11.42
C ALA A 401 -5.90 -25.61 -12.21
N GLY A 402 -6.58 -24.98 -13.16
CA GLY A 402 -7.56 -25.63 -14.04
C GLY A 402 -8.99 -25.71 -13.48
N GLU A 403 -9.25 -25.23 -12.27
CA GLU A 403 -10.61 -25.15 -11.74
C GLU A 403 -11.36 -24.03 -12.46
N THR A 404 -12.17 -24.41 -13.44
CA THR A 404 -13.07 -23.51 -14.15
C THR A 404 -14.17 -23.09 -13.17
N PRO A 405 -14.54 -21.80 -13.07
CA PRO A 405 -15.56 -21.37 -12.14
C PRO A 405 -16.87 -22.10 -12.46
N SER A 406 -17.34 -22.92 -11.54
CA SER A 406 -18.74 -23.32 -11.55
C SER A 406 -19.54 -22.03 -11.40
N ASN A 407 -20.23 -21.67 -12.48
CA ASN A 407 -21.12 -20.52 -12.50
C ASN A 407 -22.29 -20.85 -11.57
N GLN A 408 -22.15 -20.61 -10.27
CA GLN A 408 -23.26 -20.65 -9.31
C GLN A 408 -24.16 -19.43 -9.58
N LYS A 409 -24.86 -19.50 -10.71
CA LYS A 409 -25.98 -18.66 -11.05
C LYS A 409 -27.22 -19.56 -10.97
N GLN A 410 -27.92 -19.43 -9.83
CA GLN A 410 -29.37 -19.21 -9.84
C GLN A 410 -30.26 -20.41 -10.23
N ASP A 411 -30.25 -21.50 -9.44
CA ASP A 411 -31.37 -22.44 -9.38
C ASP A 411 -31.96 -22.43 -7.96
N GLY A 412 -32.93 -21.53 -7.75
CA GLY A 412 -33.55 -21.31 -6.45
C GLY A 412 -34.85 -20.53 -6.53
N ILE A 413 -35.65 -20.73 -7.58
CA ILE A 413 -37.08 -20.42 -7.56
C ILE A 413 -37.78 -21.69 -8.04
N GLY A 414 -38.16 -22.53 -7.08
CA GLY A 414 -38.94 -23.73 -7.32
C GLY A 414 -40.30 -23.37 -7.92
N ALA A 415 -40.52 -23.82 -9.15
CA ALA A 415 -41.85 -23.97 -9.70
C ALA A 415 -42.58 -25.06 -8.89
N GLY A 416 -43.41 -24.63 -7.94
CA GLY A 416 -44.36 -25.50 -7.26
C GLY A 416 -45.40 -26.00 -8.25
N LYS A 417 -45.26 -27.26 -8.67
CA LYS A 417 -46.32 -28.07 -9.27
C LYS A 417 -47.54 -28.06 -8.34
N LEU A 418 -48.61 -27.38 -8.74
CA LEU A 418 -49.97 -27.66 -8.26
C LEU A 418 -50.56 -28.73 -9.18
N SER A 419 -50.42 -29.98 -8.75
CA SER A 419 -51.10 -31.15 -9.27
C SER A 419 -52.03 -31.64 -8.16
N GLY A 420 -53.34 -31.59 -8.38
CA GLY A 420 -54.29 -32.28 -7.53
C GLY A 420 -55.70 -31.70 -7.60
N GLY A 421 -56.64 -32.47 -8.15
CA GLY A 421 -58.07 -32.30 -7.86
C GLY A 421 -59.03 -32.34 -9.04
N GLU A 422 -58.97 -33.38 -9.87
CA GLU A 422 -60.10 -33.75 -10.73
C GLU A 422 -61.24 -34.28 -9.84
N ALA A 423 -62.24 -33.44 -9.56
CA ALA A 423 -63.48 -33.85 -8.92
C ALA A 423 -64.46 -34.35 -9.99
N ARG A 424 -64.54 -35.68 -10.09
CA ARG A 424 -65.53 -36.43 -10.85
C ARG A 424 -66.89 -36.29 -10.14
N ILE A 425 -67.81 -35.49 -10.69
CA ILE A 425 -69.21 -35.46 -10.27
C ILE A 425 -70.00 -36.41 -11.19
N THR A 426 -70.56 -37.45 -10.58
CA THR A 426 -71.52 -38.39 -11.15
C THR A 426 -72.89 -38.15 -10.53
N ARG A 427 -73.93 -38.19 -11.38
CA ARG A 427 -75.38 -38.35 -11.12
C ARG A 427 -76.09 -37.13 -10.52
N GLU A 428 -77.31 -36.75 -10.92
CA GLU A 428 -78.42 -37.43 -11.61
C GLU A 428 -79.03 -36.58 -12.72
#